data_AF-A0A5R8MH42-F1
#
_entry.id   AF-A0A5R8MH42-F1
#
_cell.length_a   1.000
_cell.length_b   1.000
_cell.length_c   1.000
_cell.angle_alpha   90.00
_cell.angle_beta   90.00
_cell.angle_gamma   90.00
#
_symmetry.space_group_name_H-M   'P 1'
#
loop_
_entity.id
_entity.type
_entity.pdbx_description
1 polymer ?
#
loop_
_entity_poly.entity_id
_entity_poly.type
_entity_poly.pdbx_seq_one_letter_code
_entity_poly.pdbx_strand_id
1 'polypeptide(L)'
;MTPEMQKFIELLERQLGYSEKAGAYTKFGSWYGKNVEFDADYSSAPWCDMMLSWAAHKLGYEEWIGQFAWTVAHARWFKEQGAWGKKPKPGAIVFYDWSGSNKIGRIDHVGVVTWVEGGTIHTIEGNIDGGVAKRKERDTSKVVGYGYPEEIKARLDEEVAQQAKEAKKKAEERAEEPSRPGNDVGVLELPEDEALSAMIPHAERDEPARAPHSGGRDTAPS
;
A
#
# COMPACT_ATOMS: atom_id res chain seq x y z
N MET A 1 0.15 13.39 14.46
CA MET A 1 0.91 12.62 13.46
C MET A 1 1.58 11.47 14.17
N THR A 2 1.38 10.26 13.65
CA THR A 2 1.93 9.02 14.22
C THR A 2 3.43 8.85 13.90
N PRO A 3 4.15 7.99 14.64
CA PRO A 3 5.53 7.63 14.32
C PRO A 3 5.69 7.02 12.91
N GLU A 4 4.70 6.28 12.42
CA GLU A 4 4.69 5.71 11.08
C GLU A 4 4.61 6.80 10.01
N MET A 5 3.70 7.77 10.18
CA MET A 5 3.60 8.89 9.24
C MET A 5 4.84 9.77 9.26
N GLN A 6 5.48 9.95 10.43
CA GLN A 6 6.76 10.63 10.55
C GLN A 6 7.84 9.91 9.72
N LYS A 7 7.97 8.58 9.82
CA LYS A 7 8.92 7.79 9.02
C LYS A 7 8.64 7.90 7.52
N PHE A 8 7.37 7.89 7.13
CA PHE A 8 6.96 8.08 5.74
C PHE A 8 7.41 9.43 5.20
N ILE A 9 7.16 10.51 5.93
CA ILE A 9 7.60 11.86 5.58
C ILE A 9 9.13 11.93 5.51
N GLU A 10 9.85 11.42 6.50
CA GLU A 10 11.33 11.41 6.50
C GLU A 10 11.91 10.67 5.28
N LEU A 11 11.28 9.58 4.86
CA LEU A 11 11.70 8.85 3.65
C LEU A 11 11.48 9.69 2.38
N LEU A 12 10.37 10.41 2.31
CA LEU A 12 10.06 11.34 1.21
C LEU A 12 11.00 12.56 1.21
N GLU A 13 11.37 13.07 2.39
CA GLU A 13 12.33 14.17 2.51
C GLU A 13 13.70 13.81 1.93
N ARG A 14 14.12 12.55 2.07
CA ARG A 14 15.35 12.05 1.43
C ARG A 14 15.28 12.01 -0.10
N GLN A 15 14.10 12.17 -0.69
CA GLN A 15 13.91 12.24 -2.14
C GLN A 15 13.90 13.67 -2.67
N LEU A 16 13.91 14.69 -1.80
CA LEU A 16 13.89 16.08 -2.23
C LEU A 16 15.09 16.41 -3.13
N GLY A 17 14.81 17.13 -4.22
CA GLY A 17 15.78 17.43 -5.26
C GLY A 17 15.93 16.34 -6.32
N TYR A 18 15.31 15.17 -6.16
CA TYR A 18 15.23 14.20 -7.24
C TYR A 18 14.47 14.79 -8.42
N SER A 19 15.09 14.81 -9.58
CA SER A 19 14.48 15.20 -10.85
C SER A 19 14.39 14.02 -11.80
N GLU A 20 13.39 14.04 -12.68
CA GLU A 20 13.33 13.13 -13.80
C GLU A 20 14.60 13.23 -14.68
N LYS A 21 14.98 12.10 -15.28
CA LYS A 21 16.09 12.04 -16.23
C LYS A 21 15.58 12.33 -17.64
N ALA A 22 16.50 12.35 -18.61
CA ALA A 22 16.15 12.47 -20.02
C ALA A 22 15.02 11.48 -20.41
N GLY A 23 14.05 11.97 -21.17
CA GLY A 23 12.86 11.20 -21.55
C GLY A 23 11.86 11.00 -20.41
N ALA A 24 11.82 11.90 -19.42
CA ALA A 24 10.95 11.85 -18.23
C ALA A 24 11.14 10.60 -17.33
N TYR A 25 12.26 9.90 -17.49
CA TYR A 25 12.49 8.66 -16.75
C TYR A 25 12.61 8.92 -15.23
N THR A 26 11.94 8.08 -14.44
CA THR A 26 12.13 8.06 -12.98
C THR A 26 12.33 6.66 -12.42
N LYS A 27 13.05 6.57 -11.30
CA LYS A 27 13.18 5.32 -10.53
C LYS A 27 11.84 4.89 -9.94
N PHE A 28 10.94 5.84 -9.64
CA PHE A 28 9.62 5.58 -9.08
C PHE A 28 8.71 4.92 -10.11
N GLY A 29 8.62 5.51 -11.31
CA GLY A 29 7.89 4.92 -12.42
C GLY A 29 8.45 3.57 -12.86
N SER A 30 9.79 3.47 -12.95
CA SER A 30 10.43 2.21 -13.32
C SER A 30 10.23 1.11 -12.27
N TRP A 31 10.17 1.47 -10.99
CA TRP A 31 9.83 0.52 -9.92
C TRP A 31 8.35 0.12 -9.99
N TYR A 32 7.44 1.09 -10.19
CA TYR A 32 6.00 0.83 -10.25
C TYR A 32 5.65 -0.19 -11.34
N GLY A 33 6.16 0.02 -12.56
CA GLY A 33 5.98 -0.88 -13.70
C GLY A 33 6.62 -2.28 -13.56
N LYS A 34 7.39 -2.52 -12.49
CA LYS A 34 8.07 -3.80 -12.21
C LYS A 34 7.52 -4.51 -10.97
N ASN A 35 6.76 -3.82 -10.12
CA ASN A 35 6.40 -4.35 -8.80
C ASN A 35 4.91 -4.19 -8.48
N VAL A 36 4.21 -3.27 -9.13
CA VAL A 36 2.81 -2.94 -8.79
C VAL A 36 1.88 -3.23 -9.97
N GLU A 37 2.11 -2.57 -11.11
CA GLU A 37 1.29 -2.75 -12.32
C GLU A 37 2.16 -3.11 -13.52
N PHE A 38 1.67 -3.97 -14.40
CA PHE A 38 2.44 -4.59 -15.49
C PHE A 38 1.79 -4.40 -16.86
N ASP A 39 0.75 -3.56 -16.95
CA ASP A 39 -0.08 -3.36 -18.14
C ASP A 39 0.46 -2.29 -19.10
N ALA A 40 1.39 -1.46 -18.64
CA ALA A 40 2.00 -0.38 -19.41
C ALA A 40 3.44 -0.09 -18.95
N ASP A 41 4.14 0.76 -19.72
CA ASP A 41 5.42 1.33 -19.29
C ASP A 41 5.20 2.58 -18.44
N TYR A 42 5.42 2.44 -17.13
CA TYR A 42 5.33 3.53 -16.17
C TYR A 42 6.64 4.32 -16.00
N SER A 43 7.73 3.88 -16.63
CA SER A 43 9.07 4.43 -16.34
C SER A 43 9.24 5.91 -16.65
N SER A 44 8.46 6.42 -17.60
CA SER A 44 8.39 7.83 -18.01
C SER A 44 7.02 8.47 -17.79
N ALA A 45 6.14 7.82 -17.02
CA ALA A 45 4.80 8.34 -16.72
C ALA A 45 4.84 9.40 -15.58
N PRO A 46 3.81 10.25 -15.45
CA PRO A 46 3.69 11.21 -14.34
C PRO A 46 3.79 10.51 -12.98
N TRP A 47 4.75 10.93 -12.16
CA TRP A 47 5.23 10.10 -11.03
C TRP A 47 4.91 10.65 -9.64
N CYS A 48 4.02 11.66 -9.54
CA CYS A 48 3.63 12.26 -8.26
C CYS A 48 3.12 11.21 -7.25
N ASP A 49 2.22 10.33 -7.67
CA ASP A 49 1.63 9.29 -6.82
C ASP A 49 2.53 8.04 -6.72
N MET A 50 3.28 7.73 -7.78
CA MET A 50 4.23 6.63 -7.78
C MET A 50 5.36 6.83 -6.76
N MET A 51 5.76 8.08 -6.49
CA MET A 51 6.71 8.38 -5.40
C MET A 51 6.14 8.03 -4.03
N LEU A 52 4.87 8.36 -3.77
CA LEU A 52 4.19 8.04 -2.52
C LEU A 52 4.05 6.52 -2.36
N SER A 53 3.64 5.85 -3.42
CA SER A 53 3.52 4.38 -3.49
C SER A 53 4.84 3.67 -3.25
N TRP A 54 5.93 4.18 -3.83
CA TRP A 54 7.27 3.66 -3.60
C TRP A 54 7.69 3.78 -2.13
N ALA A 55 7.41 4.94 -1.50
CA ALA A 55 7.74 5.14 -0.09
C ALA A 55 6.87 4.27 0.83
N ALA A 56 5.59 4.11 0.51
CA ALA A 56 4.67 3.26 1.26
C ALA A 56 5.16 1.81 1.24
N HIS A 57 5.46 1.29 0.04
CA HIS A 57 5.99 -0.06 -0.12
C HIS A 57 7.33 -0.26 0.60
N LYS A 58 8.23 0.72 0.54
CA LYS A 58 9.54 0.63 1.23
C LYS A 58 9.41 0.49 2.75
N LEU A 59 8.30 0.93 3.32
CA LEU A 59 8.03 0.89 4.75
C LEU A 59 7.02 -0.20 5.14
N GLY A 60 6.44 -0.93 4.18
CA GLY A 60 5.38 -1.91 4.42
C GLY A 60 4.03 -1.26 4.77
N TYR A 61 3.74 -0.08 4.20
CA TYR A 61 2.57 0.74 4.51
C TYR A 61 1.49 0.68 3.43
N GLU A 62 1.63 -0.20 2.44
CA GLU A 62 0.71 -0.34 1.30
C GLU A 62 -0.74 -0.59 1.70
N GLU A 63 -1.02 -1.28 2.80
CA GLU A 63 -2.39 -1.59 3.23
C GLU A 63 -3.20 -0.36 3.66
N TRP A 64 -2.52 0.70 4.12
CA TRP A 64 -3.18 1.88 4.69
C TRP A 64 -2.74 3.22 4.08
N ILE A 65 -1.70 3.24 3.24
CA ILE A 65 -1.40 4.36 2.32
C ILE A 65 -1.84 4.04 0.88
N GLY A 66 -1.76 2.78 0.45
CA GLY A 66 -2.06 2.37 -0.92
C GLY A 66 -0.85 2.40 -1.87
N GLN A 67 -1.06 1.87 -3.09
CA GLN A 67 -0.10 1.88 -4.19
C GLN A 67 -0.83 2.25 -5.49
N PHE A 68 -0.56 3.46 -6.00
CA PHE A 68 -1.24 4.05 -7.14
C PHE A 68 -0.28 4.85 -8.05
N ALA A 69 -0.51 4.78 -9.35
CA ALA A 69 0.00 5.74 -10.33
C ALA A 69 -1.04 6.83 -10.65
N TRP A 70 -2.33 6.48 -10.63
CA TRP A 70 -3.42 7.38 -10.99
C TRP A 70 -4.07 8.03 -9.77
N THR A 71 -3.87 9.34 -9.64
CA THR A 71 -4.33 10.17 -8.50
C THR A 71 -5.83 10.09 -8.23
N VAL A 72 -6.65 9.97 -9.28
CA VAL A 72 -8.11 9.83 -9.15
C VAL A 72 -8.48 8.49 -8.51
N ALA A 73 -7.79 7.41 -8.87
CA ALA A 73 -8.03 6.09 -8.25
C ALA A 73 -7.64 6.12 -6.78
N HIS A 74 -6.50 6.73 -6.44
CA HIS A 74 -6.04 6.85 -5.06
C HIS A 74 -7.05 7.63 -4.19
N ALA A 75 -7.56 8.76 -4.69
CA ALA A 75 -8.59 9.53 -3.98
C ALA A 75 -9.91 8.76 -3.81
N ARG A 76 -10.33 7.99 -4.83
CA ARG A 76 -11.51 7.11 -4.74
C ARG A 76 -11.31 6.02 -3.72
N TRP A 77 -10.13 5.40 -3.70
CA TRP A 77 -9.79 4.37 -2.71
C TRP A 77 -9.89 4.91 -1.29
N PHE A 78 -9.31 6.08 -0.97
CA PHE A 78 -9.49 6.68 0.37
C PHE A 78 -10.95 6.91 0.72
N LYS A 79 -11.77 7.31 -0.25
CA LYS A 79 -13.21 7.48 -0.05
C LYS A 79 -13.93 6.16 0.23
N GLU A 80 -13.57 5.10 -0.49
CA GLU A 80 -14.10 3.74 -0.29
C GLU A 80 -13.68 3.17 1.07
N GLN A 81 -12.47 3.50 1.54
CA GLN A 81 -11.98 3.14 2.88
C GLN A 81 -12.61 3.96 4.01
N GLY A 82 -13.48 4.94 3.70
CA GLY A 82 -14.09 5.83 4.68
C GLY A 82 -13.12 6.84 5.29
N ALA A 83 -11.92 7.00 4.72
CA ALA A 83 -10.82 7.82 5.24
C ALA A 83 -10.56 9.03 4.34
N TRP A 84 -11.62 9.72 3.91
CA TRP A 84 -11.57 10.88 3.02
C TRP A 84 -12.26 12.10 3.64
N GLY A 85 -11.64 13.27 3.56
CA GLY A 85 -12.23 14.51 4.07
C GLY A 85 -11.68 15.80 3.48
N LYS A 86 -11.99 16.91 4.17
CA LYS A 86 -11.70 18.28 3.72
C LYS A 86 -10.76 19.04 4.66
N LYS A 87 -10.38 18.46 5.80
CA LYS A 87 -9.53 19.11 6.80
C LYS A 87 -8.07 18.72 6.56
N PRO A 88 -7.14 19.68 6.39
CA PRO A 88 -5.73 19.37 6.33
C PRO A 88 -5.24 18.86 7.69
N LYS A 89 -4.42 17.82 7.67
CA LYS A 89 -3.74 17.27 8.85
C LYS A 89 -2.32 16.87 8.43
N PRO A 90 -1.28 17.09 9.26
CA PRO A 90 0.02 16.47 9.02
C PRO A 90 -0.11 14.96 8.83
N GLY A 91 0.56 14.42 7.82
CA GLY A 91 0.46 13.03 7.37
C GLY A 91 -0.68 12.74 6.39
N ALA A 92 -1.63 13.66 6.16
CA ALA A 92 -2.67 13.44 5.18
C ALA A 92 -2.12 13.49 3.74
N ILE A 93 -2.69 12.66 2.87
CA ILE A 93 -2.43 12.73 1.43
C ILE A 93 -3.36 13.78 0.83
N VAL A 94 -2.82 14.84 0.25
CA VAL A 94 -3.60 15.95 -0.32
C VAL A 94 -3.73 15.79 -1.83
N PHE A 95 -4.94 16.03 -2.35
CA PHE A 95 -5.25 15.91 -3.77
C PHE A 95 -5.73 17.24 -4.36
N TYR A 96 -5.20 17.59 -5.52
CA TYR A 96 -5.45 18.88 -6.16
C TYR A 96 -6.13 18.76 -7.52
N ASP A 97 -6.96 19.75 -7.84
CA ASP A 97 -7.55 19.99 -9.16
C ASP A 97 -7.22 21.42 -9.56
N TRP A 98 -6.30 21.56 -10.51
CA TRP A 98 -5.76 22.85 -10.95
C TRP A 98 -6.83 23.70 -11.65
N SER A 99 -7.75 23.04 -12.36
CA SER A 99 -8.90 23.70 -12.98
C SER A 99 -9.86 24.27 -11.95
N GLY A 100 -9.84 23.75 -10.71
CA GLY A 100 -10.67 24.22 -9.60
C GLY A 100 -12.13 23.76 -9.69
N SER A 101 -12.40 22.67 -10.41
CA SER A 101 -13.76 22.10 -10.47
C SER A 101 -14.18 21.40 -9.17
N ASN A 102 -13.22 21.11 -8.29
CA ASN A 102 -13.42 20.45 -6.99
C ASN A 102 -14.08 19.07 -7.13
N LYS A 103 -13.68 18.31 -8.17
CA LYS A 103 -14.21 16.97 -8.46
C LYS A 103 -13.09 15.94 -8.38
N ILE A 104 -13.36 14.81 -7.72
CA ILE A 104 -12.41 13.68 -7.65
C ILE A 104 -11.98 13.22 -9.05
N GLY A 105 -12.90 13.16 -10.00
CA GLY A 105 -12.60 12.77 -11.39
C GLY A 105 -11.80 13.80 -12.20
N ARG A 106 -11.39 14.90 -11.59
CA ARG A 106 -10.58 15.99 -12.18
C ARG A 106 -9.33 16.27 -11.36
N ILE A 107 -8.93 15.35 -10.47
CA ILE A 107 -7.69 15.49 -9.72
C ILE A 107 -6.51 15.36 -10.69
N ASP A 108 -5.60 16.31 -10.61
CA ASP A 108 -4.40 16.41 -11.45
C ASP A 108 -3.14 15.99 -10.69
N HIS A 109 -3.12 16.14 -9.36
CA HIS A 109 -1.90 16.02 -8.58
C HIS A 109 -2.15 15.59 -7.13
N VAL A 110 -1.08 15.09 -6.50
CA VAL A 110 -1.08 14.61 -5.13
C VAL A 110 0.20 15.02 -4.40
N GLY A 111 0.13 15.17 -3.08
CA GLY A 111 1.28 15.34 -2.19
C GLY A 111 0.99 14.80 -0.79
N VAL A 112 1.98 14.86 0.10
CA VAL A 112 1.79 14.61 1.54
C VAL A 112 1.86 15.92 2.31
N VAL A 113 0.92 16.16 3.21
CA VAL A 113 0.96 17.32 4.13
C VAL A 113 1.96 17.02 5.25
N THR A 114 2.95 17.89 5.42
CA THR A 114 3.95 17.78 6.50
C THR A 114 3.63 18.70 7.67
N TRP A 115 3.02 19.86 7.40
CA TRP A 115 2.70 20.87 8.40
C TRP A 115 1.51 21.73 7.94
N VAL A 116 0.80 22.33 8.89
CA VAL A 116 -0.35 23.22 8.63
C VAL A 116 -0.23 24.45 9.53
N GLU A 117 -0.23 25.64 8.92
CA GLU A 117 -0.09 26.90 9.64
C GLU A 117 -0.89 28.00 8.97
N GLY A 118 -1.72 28.72 9.74
CA GLY A 118 -2.42 29.92 9.26
C GLY A 118 -3.33 29.70 8.03
N GLY A 119 -3.78 28.48 7.77
CA GLY A 119 -4.56 28.14 6.56
C GLY A 119 -3.72 27.76 5.34
N THR A 120 -2.39 27.79 5.47
CA THR A 120 -1.44 27.26 4.50
C THR A 120 -1.08 25.83 4.86
N ILE A 121 -0.96 24.97 3.85
CA ILE A 121 -0.39 23.63 4.00
C ILE A 121 1.04 23.61 3.46
N HIS A 122 1.93 22.96 4.20
CA HIS A 122 3.26 22.63 3.74
C HIS A 122 3.25 21.17 3.33
N THR A 123 3.83 20.89 2.16
CA THR A 123 3.75 19.56 1.54
C THR A 123 5.08 19.11 0.99
N ILE A 124 5.21 17.80 0.80
CA ILE A 124 6.22 17.20 -0.07
C ILE A 124 5.49 16.62 -1.28
N GLU A 125 5.93 17.01 -2.46
CA GLU A 125 5.30 16.69 -3.75
C GLU A 125 6.36 16.20 -4.72
N GLY A 126 6.07 15.09 -5.41
CA GLY A 126 6.87 14.56 -6.52
C GLY A 126 6.32 15.06 -7.85
N ASN A 127 7.11 15.02 -8.91
CA ASN A 127 6.68 15.45 -10.25
C ASN A 127 6.08 16.87 -10.29
N ILE A 128 6.64 17.79 -9.52
CA ILE A 128 6.20 19.20 -9.48
C ILE A 128 7.26 20.13 -10.07
N ASP A 129 6.84 21.27 -10.60
CA ASP A 129 7.71 22.30 -11.17
C ASP A 129 8.71 21.76 -12.22
N GLY A 130 8.21 20.97 -13.18
CA GLY A 130 9.02 20.37 -14.24
C GLY A 130 9.70 19.07 -13.82
N GLY A 131 8.97 18.19 -13.13
CA GLY A 131 9.45 16.83 -12.85
C GLY A 131 10.45 16.74 -11.71
N VAL A 132 10.24 17.46 -10.60
CA VAL A 132 11.13 17.43 -9.42
C VAL A 132 10.35 17.08 -8.14
N ALA A 133 11.01 16.42 -7.18
CA ALA A 133 10.51 16.25 -5.82
C ALA A 133 10.89 17.46 -4.96
N LYS A 134 9.90 18.18 -4.41
CA LYS A 134 10.10 19.46 -3.71
C LYS A 134 9.18 19.61 -2.51
N ARG A 135 9.58 20.51 -1.59
CA ARG A 135 8.65 21.08 -0.61
C ARG A 135 7.84 22.19 -1.27
N LYS A 136 6.56 22.28 -0.95
CA LYS A 136 5.67 23.35 -1.41
C LYS A 136 4.89 23.93 -0.24
N GLU A 137 4.62 25.22 -0.32
CA GLU A 137 3.64 25.92 0.51
C GLU A 137 2.45 26.23 -0.39
N ARG A 138 1.25 25.86 0.06
CA ARG A 138 0.04 26.00 -0.76
C ARG A 138 -1.12 26.51 0.06
N ASP A 139 -1.92 27.38 -0.54
CA ASP A 139 -3.28 27.60 -0.09
C ASP A 139 -4.16 26.38 -0.44
N THR A 140 -5.36 26.33 0.15
CA THR A 140 -6.27 25.19 -0.01
C THR A 140 -7.33 25.39 -1.10
N SER A 141 -7.30 26.46 -1.90
CA SER A 141 -8.36 26.79 -2.87
C SER A 141 -8.48 25.78 -4.00
N LYS A 142 -7.38 25.10 -4.34
CA LYS A 142 -7.32 24.05 -5.39
C LYS A 142 -7.37 22.63 -4.83
N VAL A 143 -7.57 22.48 -3.53
CA VAL A 143 -7.63 21.16 -2.90
C VAL A 143 -9.01 20.54 -3.11
N VAL A 144 -9.03 19.35 -3.71
CA VAL A 144 -10.23 18.52 -3.83
C VAL A 144 -10.50 17.78 -2.52
N GLY A 145 -9.48 17.38 -1.79
CA GLY A 145 -9.64 16.78 -0.48
C GLY A 145 -8.38 16.08 0.00
N TYR A 146 -8.55 15.33 1.09
CA TYR A 146 -7.47 14.67 1.80
C TYR A 146 -7.83 13.22 2.08
N GLY A 147 -6.89 12.32 1.83
CA GLY A 147 -6.88 10.96 2.34
C GLY A 147 -6.21 10.91 3.72
N TYR A 148 -6.73 10.07 4.61
CA TYR A 148 -6.25 9.93 5.99
C TYR A 148 -5.71 8.52 6.27
N PRO A 149 -4.44 8.24 5.92
CA PRO A 149 -3.83 6.93 6.14
C PRO A 149 -3.92 6.43 7.59
N GLU A 150 -3.75 7.34 8.56
CA GLU A 150 -3.82 7.02 10.00
C GLU A 150 -5.19 6.43 10.40
N GLU A 151 -6.29 6.87 9.77
CA GLU A 151 -7.64 6.37 10.07
C GLU A 151 -7.81 4.92 9.58
N ILE A 152 -7.24 4.59 8.41
CA ILE A 152 -7.24 3.21 7.89
C ILE A 152 -6.39 2.32 8.79
N LYS A 153 -5.18 2.77 9.13
CA LYS A 153 -4.26 2.02 9.98
C LYS A 153 -4.87 1.71 11.35
N ALA A 154 -5.46 2.71 12.01
CA ALA A 154 -6.07 2.54 13.33
C ALA A 154 -7.16 1.45 13.31
N ARG A 155 -8.01 1.46 12.27
CA ARG A 155 -9.03 0.42 12.09
C ARG A 155 -8.41 -0.97 11.89
N LEU A 156 -7.37 -1.10 11.06
CA LEU A 156 -6.68 -2.39 10.86
C LEU A 156 -6.06 -2.90 12.16
N ASP A 157 -5.41 -2.03 12.93
CA ASP A 157 -4.84 -2.39 14.23
C ASP A 157 -5.92 -2.87 15.22
N GLU A 158 -7.09 -2.23 15.23
CA GLU A 158 -8.24 -2.64 16.04
C GLU A 158 -8.79 -4.01 15.63
N GLU A 159 -8.93 -4.27 14.32
CA GLU A 159 -9.38 -5.55 13.78
C GLU A 159 -8.41 -6.69 14.17
N VAL A 160 -7.10 -6.47 14.04
CA VAL A 160 -6.08 -7.45 14.46
C VAL A 160 -6.17 -7.70 15.97
N ALA A 161 -6.33 -6.66 16.78
CA ALA A 161 -6.46 -6.79 18.23
C ALA A 161 -7.72 -7.56 18.63
N GLN A 162 -8.84 -7.38 17.93
CA GLN A 162 -10.08 -8.13 18.16
C GLN A 162 -9.91 -9.61 17.79
N GLN A 163 -9.35 -9.90 16.62
CA GLN A 163 -9.09 -11.29 16.19
C GLN A 163 -8.17 -12.02 17.15
N ALA A 164 -7.13 -11.36 17.66
CA ALA A 164 -6.24 -11.94 18.67
C ALA A 164 -6.96 -12.26 19.99
N LYS A 165 -7.87 -11.38 20.44
CA LYS A 165 -8.69 -11.62 21.64
C LYS A 165 -9.65 -12.79 21.43
N GLU A 166 -10.31 -12.86 20.28
CA GLU A 166 -11.22 -13.96 19.95
C GLU A 166 -10.49 -15.31 19.83
N ALA A 167 -9.32 -15.32 19.19
CA ALA A 167 -8.49 -16.51 19.07
C ALA A 167 -8.02 -17.00 20.44
N LYS A 168 -7.61 -16.09 21.33
CA LYS A 168 -7.24 -16.42 22.71
C LYS A 168 -8.43 -17.00 23.48
N LYS A 169 -9.59 -16.36 23.42
CA LYS A 169 -10.81 -16.84 24.08
C LYS A 169 -11.20 -18.25 23.60
N LYS A 170 -11.18 -18.50 22.29
CA LYS A 170 -11.46 -19.83 21.71
C LYS A 170 -10.44 -20.90 22.15
N ALA A 171 -9.17 -20.52 22.29
CA ALA A 171 -8.13 -21.43 22.77
C ALA A 171 -8.31 -21.79 24.25
N GLU A 172 -8.70 -20.82 25.08
CA GLU A 172 -9.02 -21.02 26.51
C GLU A 172 -10.27 -21.90 26.66
N GLU A 173 -11.35 -21.61 25.94
CA GLU A 173 -12.58 -22.43 25.94
C GLU A 173 -12.31 -23.89 25.51
N ARG A 174 -11.45 -24.10 24.51
CA ARG A 174 -11.04 -25.44 24.06
C ARG A 174 -10.14 -26.16 25.07
N ALA A 175 -9.37 -25.44 25.89
CA ALA A 175 -8.54 -26.02 26.94
C ALA A 175 -9.35 -26.37 28.20
N GLU A 176 -10.48 -25.70 28.41
CA GLU A 176 -11.39 -25.92 29.54
C GLU A 176 -12.49 -26.97 29.26
N GLU A 177 -12.67 -27.42 28.01
CA GLU A 177 -13.54 -28.57 27.72
C GLU A 177 -13.00 -29.83 28.41
N PRO A 178 -13.79 -30.50 29.28
CA PRO A 178 -13.34 -31.72 29.93
C PRO A 178 -13.10 -32.81 28.87
N SER A 179 -12.00 -33.55 29.01
CA SER A 179 -11.74 -34.74 28.22
C SER A 179 -12.92 -35.69 28.33
N ARG A 180 -13.71 -35.79 27.25
CA ARG A 180 -14.80 -36.77 27.19
C ARG A 180 -14.19 -38.16 27.39
N PRO A 181 -14.64 -38.95 28.38
CA PRO A 181 -14.21 -40.33 28.49
C PRO A 181 -14.75 -41.08 27.27
N GLY A 182 -13.85 -41.57 26.43
CA GLY A 182 -14.18 -42.35 25.24
C GLY A 182 -13.54 -41.84 23.96
N ASN A 183 -12.20 -41.84 23.89
CA ASN A 183 -11.46 -42.16 22.67
C ASN A 183 -10.01 -42.54 23.01
N ASP A 184 -9.85 -43.53 23.89
CA ASP A 184 -8.62 -44.33 23.94
C ASP A 184 -8.63 -45.26 22.72
N VAL A 185 -8.17 -44.77 21.59
CA VAL A 185 -7.66 -45.61 20.51
C VAL A 185 -6.14 -45.47 20.50
N GLY A 186 -5.51 -46.31 21.32
CA GLY A 186 -4.19 -46.86 21.10
C GLY A 186 -3.03 -45.88 20.98
N VAL A 187 -2.37 -45.61 22.10
CA VAL A 187 -0.91 -45.45 22.07
C VAL A 187 -0.35 -46.82 21.66
N LEU A 188 -0.11 -47.01 20.36
CA LEU A 188 0.76 -48.08 19.88
C LEU A 188 2.20 -47.58 20.05
N GLU A 189 2.80 -47.95 21.19
CA GLU A 189 4.26 -47.99 21.32
C GLU A 189 4.80 -48.85 20.17
N LEU A 190 5.53 -48.23 19.25
CA LEU A 190 6.36 -48.95 18.27
C LEU A 190 7.76 -49.07 18.87
N PRO A 191 8.34 -50.27 18.93
CA PRO A 191 9.66 -50.48 19.52
C PRO A 191 10.75 -49.90 18.62
N GLU A 192 11.81 -49.43 19.27
CA GLU A 192 13.06 -49.00 18.64
C GLU A 192 13.79 -50.22 18.03
N ASP A 193 14.47 -49.95 16.91
CA ASP A 193 15.43 -50.79 16.18
C ASP A 193 14.91 -51.97 15.32
N GLU A 194 14.84 -51.75 13.99
CA GLU A 194 15.83 -52.28 13.04
C GLU A 194 15.50 -51.89 11.58
N ALA A 195 16.41 -51.11 11.00
CA ALA A 195 17.05 -51.33 9.70
C ALA A 195 16.41 -50.88 8.36
N LEU A 196 17.31 -50.26 7.58
CA LEU A 196 17.43 -50.21 6.11
C LEU A 196 16.84 -49.02 5.33
N SER A 197 17.68 -47.98 5.25
CA SER A 197 18.31 -47.53 3.99
C SER A 197 17.76 -48.18 2.71
N ALA A 198 16.88 -47.47 1.99
CA ALA A 198 16.84 -47.41 0.53
C ALA A 198 15.75 -46.42 0.09
N MET A 199 15.95 -45.82 -1.08
CA MET A 199 15.00 -44.97 -1.81
C MET A 199 14.98 -43.48 -1.43
N ILE A 200 16.14 -42.86 -1.58
CA ILE A 200 16.22 -41.48 -2.10
C ILE A 200 16.12 -41.56 -3.63
N PRO A 201 15.21 -40.80 -4.26
CA PRO A 201 15.48 -40.22 -5.56
C PRO A 201 15.67 -38.71 -5.43
N HIS A 202 16.88 -38.26 -5.71
CA HIS A 202 17.14 -36.89 -6.14
C HIS A 202 16.65 -36.74 -7.58
N ALA A 203 15.84 -35.71 -7.85
CA ALA A 203 15.72 -35.13 -9.18
C ALA A 203 15.60 -33.60 -9.03
N GLU A 204 16.52 -32.91 -9.70
CA GLU A 204 16.67 -31.46 -9.71
C GLU A 204 15.67 -30.76 -10.66
N ARG A 205 15.57 -29.44 -10.44
CA ARG A 205 15.47 -28.32 -11.40
C ARG A 205 14.10 -27.76 -11.81
N ASP A 206 13.95 -26.47 -11.43
CA ASP A 206 13.38 -25.30 -12.13
C ASP A 206 12.07 -25.44 -12.92
N GLU A 207 10.99 -24.83 -12.41
CA GLU A 207 10.09 -23.96 -13.19
C GLU A 207 9.37 -22.95 -12.25
N PRO A 208 9.30 -21.65 -12.57
CA PRO A 208 8.50 -20.69 -11.81
C PRO A 208 7.00 -20.83 -12.10
N ALA A 209 6.19 -20.61 -11.06
CA ALA A 209 4.74 -20.70 -11.08
C ALA A 209 4.10 -19.77 -12.13
N ARG A 210 3.21 -20.35 -12.95
CA ARG A 210 2.41 -19.69 -13.97
C ARG A 210 1.11 -19.17 -13.35
N ALA A 211 0.83 -17.88 -13.46
CA ALA A 211 -0.43 -17.25 -13.04
C ALA A 211 -1.61 -17.67 -13.94
N PRO A 212 -2.86 -17.68 -13.42
CA PRO A 212 -4.01 -18.18 -14.17
C PRO A 212 -4.45 -17.20 -15.27
N HIS A 213 -4.65 -17.74 -16.47
CA HIS A 213 -5.21 -17.04 -17.62
C HIS A 213 -6.68 -16.65 -17.37
N SER A 214 -6.98 -15.35 -17.45
CA SER A 214 -8.33 -14.87 -17.81
C SER A 214 -8.41 -14.76 -19.34
N GLY A 215 -9.10 -15.71 -19.96
CA GLY A 215 -9.50 -15.62 -21.36
C GLY A 215 -10.67 -14.64 -21.55
N GLY A 216 -10.66 -13.91 -22.68
CA GLY A 216 -11.79 -13.11 -23.12
C GLY A 216 -11.37 -11.93 -24.00
N ARG A 217 -11.01 -12.20 -25.26
CA ARG A 217 -11.04 -11.18 -26.31
C ARG A 217 -12.50 -10.96 -26.68
N ASP A 218 -12.94 -9.71 -26.76
CA ASP A 218 -14.00 -9.34 -27.70
C ASP A 218 -13.69 -8.00 -28.37
N THR A 219 -14.07 -7.98 -29.64
CA THR A 219 -13.70 -7.10 -30.75
C THR A 219 -14.18 -5.65 -30.63
N ALA A 220 -13.38 -4.72 -31.14
CA ALA A 220 -13.83 -3.40 -31.58
C ALA A 220 -14.65 -3.50 -32.88
N PRO A 221 -15.47 -2.47 -33.18
CA PRO A 221 -15.54 -2.02 -34.57
C PRO A 221 -15.49 -0.48 -34.74
N SER A 222 -14.77 -0.12 -35.81
CA SER A 222 -14.87 1.01 -36.75
C SER A 222 -15.12 2.44 -36.25
#